data_AF-A0AAE1QA20-F1
#
_entry.id   AF-A0AAE1QA20-F1
#
_cell.length_a   1.000
_cell.length_b   1.000
_cell.length_c   1.000
_cell.angle_alpha   90.00
_cell.angle_beta   90.00
_cell.angle_gamma   90.00
#
_symmetry.space_group_name_H-M   'P 1'
#
loop_
_entity.id
_entity.type
_entity.pdbx_description
1 polymer ?
#
loop_
_entity_poly.entity_id
_entity_poly.type
_entity_poly.pdbx_seq_one_letter_code
_entity_poly.pdbx_strand_id
1 'polypeptide(L)'
;MNYSGPPSLADVEADLLLSDEDDIADSHWPPLESHTQHAGPSPWHQPAPRASTSKRSMDQTSDTSDSPSPAPKPSTDDAASEHSLQPAPDTSKWKCPRCHEPGVNVWHGCMRRSRTATSLAANMPPPPPPPPPSQRRSPAASLPAASPPTDSPQVLALREAVTNLTARCTAITARFDAIETRIDNLVTQHATTERTLASLVESHHAVIATVATFSEKMEAIVAKFEKISEQLLKEPPKRTPQDNPKTKGRLH
;
A
#
# COMPACT_ATOMS: atom_id res chain seq x y z
N MET A 1 -25.80 12.24 -35.29
CA MET A 1 -24.56 11.66 -34.75
C MET A 1 -24.03 12.65 -33.74
N ASN A 2 -24.29 12.41 -32.46
CA ASN A 2 -23.83 13.30 -31.39
C ASN A 2 -22.38 12.93 -31.07
N TYR A 3 -21.46 13.78 -31.50
CA TYR A 3 -20.05 13.64 -31.20
C TYR A 3 -19.86 14.06 -29.73
N SER A 4 -19.65 13.09 -28.84
CA SER A 4 -19.14 13.38 -27.50
C SER A 4 -17.65 13.62 -27.66
N GLY A 5 -17.21 14.85 -27.39
CA GLY A 5 -15.80 15.23 -27.45
C GLY A 5 -14.97 14.46 -26.41
N PRO A 6 -13.63 14.49 -26.55
CA PRO A 6 -12.74 13.85 -25.58
C PRO A 6 -13.01 14.41 -24.18
N PRO A 7 -12.99 13.56 -23.13
CA PRO A 7 -13.24 14.00 -21.77
C PRO A 7 -12.25 15.09 -21.40
N SER A 8 -12.77 16.18 -20.84
CA SER A 8 -11.98 17.30 -20.37
C SER A 8 -11.05 16.81 -19.26
N LEU A 9 -9.80 17.24 -19.26
CA LEU A 9 -8.79 16.86 -18.25
C LEU A 9 -9.26 17.22 -16.82
N ALA A 10 -10.15 18.20 -16.70
CA ALA A 10 -10.79 18.60 -15.45
C ALA A 10 -11.80 17.57 -14.89
N ASP A 11 -12.41 16.71 -15.72
CA ASP A 11 -13.30 15.65 -15.23
C ASP A 11 -12.53 14.45 -14.65
N VAL A 12 -11.31 14.20 -15.12
CA VAL A 12 -10.47 13.09 -14.62
C VAL A 12 -9.88 13.42 -13.24
N GLU A 13 -9.67 14.70 -12.95
CA GLU A 13 -9.14 15.16 -11.66
C GLU A 13 -10.22 15.17 -10.56
N ALA A 14 -11.50 15.35 -10.93
CA ALA A 14 -12.62 15.33 -9.99
C ALA A 14 -12.94 13.91 -9.45
N ASP A 15 -12.72 12.86 -10.24
CA ASP A 15 -12.97 11.48 -9.82
C ASP A 15 -11.90 10.92 -8.85
N LEU A 16 -10.69 11.50 -8.84
CA LEU A 16 -9.62 11.06 -7.93
C LEU A 16 -9.71 11.69 -6.53
N LEU A 17 -10.39 12.83 -6.37
CA LEU A 17 -10.51 13.52 -5.07
C LEU A 17 -11.68 13.02 -4.20
N LEU A 18 -12.52 12.11 -4.71
CA LEU A 18 -13.67 11.58 -3.96
C LEU A 18 -13.48 10.14 -3.44
N SER A 19 -12.29 9.52 -3.63
CA SER A 19 -12.08 8.11 -3.26
C SER A 19 -11.14 7.84 -2.08
N ASP A 20 -10.52 8.84 -1.45
CA ASP A 20 -9.43 8.57 -0.47
C ASP A 20 -9.70 8.97 0.99
N GLU A 21 -10.89 9.44 1.38
CA GLU A 21 -11.05 10.03 2.73
C GLU A 21 -11.96 9.31 3.75
N ASP A 22 -12.85 8.36 3.39
CA ASP A 22 -13.95 8.01 4.31
C ASP A 22 -14.21 6.52 4.61
N ASP A 23 -13.22 5.61 4.51
CA ASP A 23 -13.42 4.23 5.00
C ASP A 23 -12.18 3.55 5.61
N ILE A 24 -11.33 4.32 6.29
CA ILE A 24 -10.58 3.77 7.43
C ILE A 24 -11.46 3.98 8.65
N ALA A 25 -12.60 3.28 8.67
CA ALA A 25 -13.29 3.01 9.91
C ALA A 25 -12.24 2.43 10.86
N ASP A 26 -11.95 3.18 11.91
CA ASP A 26 -11.27 2.74 13.12
C ASP A 26 -11.62 1.29 13.40
N SER A 27 -10.76 0.38 12.91
CA SER A 27 -10.79 -1.03 13.25
C SER A 27 -10.24 -1.10 14.66
N HIS A 28 -11.07 -0.63 15.59
CA HIS A 28 -10.93 -0.73 17.03
C HIS A 28 -10.87 -2.22 17.34
N TRP A 29 -9.65 -2.76 17.26
CA TRP A 29 -9.35 -4.08 17.75
C TRP A 29 -9.90 -4.18 19.18
N PRO A 30 -10.68 -5.20 19.52
CA PRO A 30 -11.00 -5.42 20.92
C PRO A 30 -9.66 -5.58 21.65
N PRO A 31 -9.45 -4.84 22.76
CA PRO A 31 -8.26 -4.98 23.57
C PRO A 31 -8.08 -6.46 23.89
N LEU A 32 -6.87 -6.99 23.66
CA LEU A 32 -6.51 -8.30 24.18
C LEU A 32 -6.60 -8.21 25.71
N GLU A 33 -7.72 -8.63 26.28
CA GLU A 33 -7.87 -8.80 27.72
C GLU A 33 -6.81 -9.81 28.17
N SER A 34 -5.70 -9.27 28.65
CA SER A 34 -4.64 -10.00 29.30
C SER A 34 -5.19 -10.42 30.66
N HIS A 35 -5.81 -11.59 30.68
CA HIS A 35 -6.35 -12.23 31.87
C HIS A 35 -5.19 -12.61 32.81
N THR A 36 -4.65 -11.62 33.50
CA THR A 36 -3.73 -11.79 34.62
C THR A 36 -4.62 -11.96 35.85
N GLN A 37 -4.93 -13.21 36.18
CA GLN A 37 -5.54 -13.53 37.47
C GLN A 37 -4.53 -13.17 38.58
N HIS A 38 -4.73 -12.03 39.23
CA HIS A 38 -4.22 -11.80 40.57
C HIS A 38 -5.37 -11.37 41.48
N ALA A 39 -5.63 -12.23 42.45
CA ALA A 39 -6.56 -12.02 43.54
C ALA A 39 -6.09 -10.88 44.45
N GLY A 40 -7.03 -10.02 44.88
CA GLY A 40 -6.81 -9.05 45.95
C GLY A 40 -7.84 -7.93 45.93
N PRO A 41 -8.68 -7.76 46.97
CA PRO A 41 -9.74 -6.75 46.97
C PRO A 41 -9.23 -5.44 47.59
N SER A 42 -9.50 -4.31 46.94
CA SER A 42 -9.80 -3.09 47.69
C SER A 42 -10.53 -2.02 46.88
N PRO A 43 -11.34 -1.20 47.56
CA PRO A 43 -12.39 -0.40 46.96
C PRO A 43 -12.02 1.08 46.91
N TRP A 44 -12.84 1.82 46.16
CA TRP A 44 -13.04 3.27 46.17
C TRP A 44 -12.35 4.12 45.09
N HIS A 45 -13.23 4.93 44.48
CA HIS A 45 -13.02 6.19 43.75
C HIS A 45 -12.83 6.12 42.23
N GLN A 46 -13.97 6.18 41.53
CA GLN A 46 -14.09 6.84 40.22
C GLN A 46 -13.97 8.37 40.39
N PRO A 47 -13.46 9.05 39.35
CA PRO A 47 -14.18 10.20 38.82
C PRO A 47 -14.34 10.16 37.30
N ALA A 48 -15.50 10.62 36.84
CA ALA A 48 -15.85 10.81 35.43
C ALA A 48 -15.06 11.96 34.77
N PRO A 49 -14.77 11.90 33.45
CA PRO A 49 -14.30 13.06 32.72
C PRO A 49 -15.46 13.86 32.11
N ARG A 50 -15.43 15.18 32.35
CA ARG A 50 -16.26 16.18 31.66
C ARG A 50 -15.73 16.41 30.23
N ALA A 51 -16.63 16.38 29.26
CA ALA A 51 -16.40 16.86 27.91
C ALA A 51 -16.13 18.38 27.91
N SER A 52 -15.05 18.80 27.23
CA SER A 52 -14.71 20.19 27.02
C SER A 52 -14.49 20.41 25.52
N THR A 53 -15.54 20.83 24.81
CA THR A 53 -15.48 21.19 23.40
C THR A 53 -15.03 22.64 23.26
N SER A 54 -13.72 22.83 23.06
CA SER A 54 -13.15 24.14 22.74
C SER A 54 -13.17 24.34 21.22
N LYS A 55 -14.18 25.07 20.72
CA LYS A 55 -14.19 25.66 19.37
C LYS A 55 -13.02 26.64 19.24
N ARG A 56 -12.11 26.43 18.29
CA ARG A 56 -11.30 27.51 17.70
C ARG A 56 -11.84 27.79 16.31
N SER A 57 -12.34 29.01 16.12
CA SER A 57 -12.59 29.59 14.80
C SER A 57 -11.22 29.92 14.20
N MET A 58 -11.08 29.63 12.91
CA MET A 58 -9.87 29.88 12.14
C MET A 58 -10.28 30.69 10.93
N ASP A 59 -10.39 31.99 11.16
CA ASP A 59 -10.44 33.01 10.13
C ASP A 59 -8.99 33.45 9.84
N GLN A 60 -8.57 33.36 8.59
CA GLN A 60 -7.41 34.06 7.99
C GLN A 60 -7.47 33.82 6.47
N THR A 61 -8.16 34.69 5.73
CA THR A 61 -7.62 35.86 5.01
C THR A 61 -6.50 35.51 4.04
N SER A 62 -6.89 35.53 2.77
CA SER A 62 -6.06 35.61 1.58
C SER A 62 -4.94 36.65 1.71
N ASP A 63 -3.76 36.36 1.15
CA ASP A 63 -3.05 37.40 0.44
C ASP A 63 -2.23 36.86 -0.73
N THR A 64 -2.38 37.57 -1.83
CA THR A 64 -1.83 37.33 -3.15
C THR A 64 -0.46 38.00 -3.19
N SER A 65 0.59 37.30 -3.57
CA SER A 65 1.83 37.96 -3.99
C SER A 65 2.54 37.17 -5.06
N ASP A 66 2.28 37.66 -6.27
CA ASP A 66 2.97 37.48 -7.53
C ASP A 66 4.44 37.91 -7.40
N SER A 67 5.40 37.06 -7.79
CA SER A 67 6.73 37.51 -8.24
C SER A 67 7.44 36.44 -9.07
N PRO A 68 8.10 36.84 -10.18
CA PRO A 68 8.56 35.93 -11.23
C PRO A 68 9.95 35.33 -10.99
N SER A 69 10.14 34.17 -11.61
CA SER A 69 11.39 33.40 -11.73
C SER A 69 12.54 34.15 -12.43
N PRO A 70 13.79 33.76 -12.13
CA PRO A 70 14.84 33.65 -13.13
C PRO A 70 15.23 32.19 -13.43
N ALA A 71 15.63 31.98 -14.68
CA ALA A 71 15.92 30.74 -15.40
C ALA A 71 17.02 29.83 -14.79
N PRO A 72 17.08 28.53 -15.20
CA PRO A 72 17.86 27.50 -14.53
C PRO A 72 19.34 27.47 -14.95
N LYS A 73 20.21 27.09 -14.02
CA LYS A 73 21.62 26.74 -14.29
C LYS A 73 21.71 25.27 -14.75
N PRO A 74 22.60 24.92 -15.69
CA PRO A 74 22.86 23.53 -16.04
C PRO A 74 23.76 22.87 -14.98
N SER A 75 23.16 22.05 -14.11
CA SER A 75 23.92 21.16 -13.23
C SER A 75 24.16 19.83 -13.93
N THR A 76 25.44 19.56 -14.14
CA THR A 76 25.97 18.26 -14.53
C THR A 76 26.21 17.52 -13.23
N ASP A 77 25.32 16.62 -12.82
CA ASP A 77 25.58 15.72 -11.69
C ASP A 77 24.97 14.35 -11.97
N ASP A 78 25.87 13.45 -12.32
CA ASP A 78 25.75 12.00 -12.35
C ASP A 78 25.61 11.53 -10.89
N ALA A 79 24.41 11.63 -10.34
CA ALA A 79 24.09 11.16 -9.00
C ALA A 79 23.55 9.73 -9.09
N ALA A 80 24.47 8.77 -9.02
CA ALA A 80 24.14 7.43 -8.58
C ALA A 80 23.33 7.52 -7.28
N SER A 81 22.07 7.08 -7.32
CA SER A 81 21.25 6.91 -6.12
C SER A 81 21.94 5.89 -5.19
N GLU A 82 22.77 6.40 -4.29
CA GLU A 82 23.10 5.73 -3.04
C GLU A 82 21.78 5.59 -2.28
N HIS A 83 21.13 4.42 -2.46
CA HIS A 83 20.16 3.93 -1.51
C HIS A 83 20.81 3.99 -0.14
N SER A 84 20.35 4.96 0.65
CA SER A 84 20.73 5.12 2.05
C SER A 84 20.37 3.82 2.76
N LEU A 85 21.35 2.92 2.87
CA LEU A 85 21.28 1.69 3.63
C LEU A 85 21.09 2.13 5.07
N GLN A 86 19.84 2.17 5.53
CA GLN A 86 19.58 2.35 6.95
C GLN A 86 20.43 1.35 7.73
N PRO A 87 21.19 1.79 8.75
CA PRO A 87 22.01 0.88 9.52
C PRO A 87 21.10 -0.21 10.07
N ALA A 88 21.47 -1.47 9.82
CA ALA A 88 20.69 -2.61 10.26
C ALA A 88 20.38 -2.44 11.76
N PRO A 89 19.11 -2.60 12.17
CA PRO A 89 18.74 -2.39 13.56
C PRO A 89 19.59 -3.29 14.46
N ASP A 90 20.17 -2.71 15.51
CA ASP A 90 20.99 -3.46 16.45
C ASP A 90 20.16 -4.55 17.13
N THR A 91 20.37 -5.79 16.68
CA THR A 91 19.67 -6.97 17.17
C THR A 91 20.36 -7.62 18.38
N SER A 92 21.48 -7.06 18.86
CA SER A 92 22.27 -7.63 19.97
C SER A 92 21.48 -7.75 21.28
N LYS A 93 20.48 -6.89 21.49
CA LYS A 93 19.61 -6.88 22.68
C LYS A 93 18.41 -7.83 22.59
N TRP A 94 18.17 -8.46 21.44
CA TRP A 94 17.02 -9.33 21.26
C TRP A 94 17.31 -10.71 21.83
N LYS A 95 16.45 -11.16 22.74
CA LYS A 95 16.50 -12.50 23.33
C LYS A 95 15.34 -13.31 22.79
N CYS A 96 15.60 -14.57 22.41
CA CYS A 96 14.50 -15.46 22.04
C CYS A 96 13.56 -15.64 23.24
N PRO A 97 12.24 -15.38 23.15
CA PRO A 97 11.32 -15.54 24.28
C PRO A 97 11.19 -16.99 24.76
N ARG A 98 11.67 -17.95 23.98
CA ARG A 98 11.59 -19.39 24.28
C ARG A 98 12.85 -19.96 24.92
N CYS A 99 14.02 -19.40 24.61
CA CYS A 99 15.31 -19.93 25.07
C CYS A 99 16.23 -18.87 25.71
N HIS A 100 15.82 -17.59 25.71
CA HIS A 100 16.53 -16.43 26.29
C HIS A 100 17.97 -16.19 25.79
N GLU A 101 18.44 -16.94 24.79
CA GLU A 101 19.76 -16.70 24.20
C GLU A 101 19.78 -15.39 23.39
N PRO A 102 20.82 -14.55 23.58
CA PRO A 102 21.03 -13.35 22.80
C PRO A 102 21.47 -13.71 21.36
N GLY A 103 21.05 -12.91 20.38
CA GLY A 103 21.55 -13.00 19.00
C GLY A 103 20.79 -13.98 18.09
N VAL A 104 19.58 -14.41 18.46
CA VAL A 104 18.71 -15.19 17.59
C VAL A 104 17.48 -14.37 17.23
N ASN A 105 17.44 -13.90 15.99
CA ASN A 105 16.32 -13.21 15.38
C ASN A 105 15.04 -14.05 15.50
N VAL A 106 13.97 -13.43 16.01
CA VAL A 106 12.67 -14.05 16.33
C VAL A 106 12.07 -14.86 15.16
N TRP A 107 12.45 -14.53 13.93
CA TRP A 107 11.99 -15.17 12.71
C TRP A 107 12.61 -16.54 12.42
N HIS A 108 13.83 -16.81 12.90
CA HIS A 108 14.44 -18.13 12.80
C HIS A 108 14.18 -18.85 14.12
N GLY A 109 13.02 -19.50 14.21
CA GLY A 109 12.59 -20.22 15.43
C GLY A 109 13.73 -21.02 16.06
N CYS A 110 13.86 -20.92 17.40
CA CYS A 110 14.94 -21.55 18.19
C CYS A 110 15.06 -23.05 17.86
N MET A 111 15.90 -23.40 16.89
CA MET A 111 15.96 -24.72 16.23
C MET A 111 16.73 -25.77 17.05
N ARG A 112 17.21 -25.42 18.26
CA ARG A 112 18.06 -26.29 19.08
C ARG A 112 17.33 -27.46 19.77
N ARG A 113 16.03 -27.71 19.54
CA ARG A 113 15.27 -28.75 20.28
C ARG A 113 14.71 -29.94 19.49
N SER A 114 15.29 -30.30 18.35
CA SER A 114 14.86 -31.51 17.62
C SER A 114 16.00 -32.43 17.18
N ARG A 115 16.96 -32.74 18.07
CA ARG A 115 17.96 -33.81 17.80
C ARG A 115 17.85 -35.04 18.70
N THR A 116 16.91 -35.10 19.64
CA THR A 116 16.76 -36.26 20.55
C THR A 116 15.61 -37.21 20.24
N ALA A 117 14.88 -37.02 19.13
CA ALA A 117 13.69 -37.83 18.81
C ALA A 117 13.81 -38.70 17.54
N THR A 118 15.03 -39.01 17.06
CA THR A 118 15.22 -39.82 15.82
C THR A 118 16.12 -41.04 16.02
N SER A 119 16.24 -41.56 17.24
CA SER A 119 17.01 -42.80 17.51
C SER A 119 16.25 -43.82 18.37
N LEU A 120 14.92 -43.90 18.22
CA LEU A 120 14.10 -44.93 18.88
C LEU A 120 13.03 -45.55 17.97
N ALA A 121 12.99 -45.19 16.68
CA ALA A 121 12.02 -45.73 15.71
C ALA A 121 12.52 -46.98 14.95
N ALA A 122 13.65 -47.58 15.34
CA ALA A 122 14.23 -48.74 14.65
C ALA A 122 13.91 -50.10 15.30
N ASN A 123 13.17 -50.14 16.42
CA ASN A 123 12.90 -51.37 17.18
C ASN A 123 11.45 -51.44 17.73
N MET A 124 10.45 -51.04 16.95
CA MET A 124 9.07 -51.40 17.31
C MET A 124 8.70 -52.74 16.65
N PRO A 125 8.25 -53.74 17.44
CA PRO A 125 7.72 -54.98 16.88
C PRO A 125 6.41 -54.71 16.11
N PRO A 126 6.12 -55.49 15.06
CA PRO A 126 4.90 -55.31 14.28
C PRO A 126 3.64 -55.51 15.13
N PRO A 127 2.54 -54.78 14.82
CA PRO A 127 1.28 -54.95 15.52
C PRO A 127 0.73 -56.39 15.34
N PRO A 128 0.13 -56.99 16.38
CA PRO A 128 -0.45 -58.33 16.26
C PRO A 128 -1.65 -58.32 15.28
N PRO A 129 -1.92 -59.45 14.60
CA PRO A 129 -3.03 -59.56 13.66
C PRO A 129 -4.39 -59.39 14.37
N PRO A 130 -5.41 -58.86 13.67
CA PRO A 130 -6.75 -58.69 14.22
C PRO A 130 -7.38 -60.05 14.56
N PRO A 131 -8.11 -60.17 15.69
CA PRO A 131 -8.77 -61.42 16.06
C PRO A 131 -9.92 -61.76 15.08
N PRO A 132 -10.19 -63.05 14.84
CA PRO A 132 -11.27 -63.48 13.95
C PRO A 132 -12.66 -63.14 14.51
N PRO A 133 -13.67 -62.92 13.63
CA PRO A 133 -15.02 -62.58 14.05
C PRO A 133 -15.66 -63.75 14.81
N SER A 134 -15.84 -63.58 16.12
CA SER A 134 -16.58 -64.53 16.94
C SER A 134 -18.07 -64.45 16.60
N GLN A 135 -18.55 -65.41 15.80
CA GLN A 135 -19.97 -65.70 15.68
C GLN A 135 -20.47 -66.30 17.01
N ARG A 136 -21.01 -65.46 17.89
CA ARG A 136 -21.85 -65.92 19.00
C ARG A 136 -23.31 -65.67 18.65
N ARG A 137 -24.00 -66.75 18.31
CA ARG A 137 -25.46 -66.83 18.37
C ARG A 137 -25.92 -67.01 19.81
N SER A 138 -27.05 -66.34 20.09
CA SER A 138 -28.07 -66.62 21.12
C SER A 138 -27.82 -66.11 22.54
N PRO A 139 -28.88 -65.88 23.37
CA PRO A 139 -30.32 -65.75 23.09
C PRO A 139 -30.91 -64.40 23.60
N ALA A 140 -32.17 -64.14 23.25
CA ALA A 140 -32.97 -63.03 23.78
C ALA A 140 -33.11 -63.14 25.30
N ALA A 141 -32.30 -62.36 26.03
CA ALA A 141 -32.45 -62.12 27.46
C ALA A 141 -33.01 -60.70 27.63
N SER A 142 -34.12 -60.62 28.35
CA SER A 142 -34.88 -59.41 28.67
C SER A 142 -33.97 -58.25 29.08
N LEU A 143 -34.07 -57.14 28.33
CA LEU A 143 -33.37 -55.90 28.60
C LEU A 143 -33.79 -55.34 29.97
N PRO A 144 -32.89 -55.16 30.95
CA PRO A 144 -33.17 -54.26 32.06
C PRO A 144 -33.26 -52.83 31.52
N ALA A 145 -34.28 -52.10 31.97
CA ALA A 145 -34.54 -50.71 31.61
C ALA A 145 -33.23 -49.89 31.65
N ALA A 146 -32.89 -49.31 30.49
CA ALA A 146 -31.69 -48.50 30.29
C ALA A 146 -31.60 -47.43 31.39
N SER A 147 -30.67 -47.62 32.33
CA SER A 147 -30.32 -46.58 33.28
C SER A 147 -29.73 -45.40 32.50
N PRO A 148 -30.14 -44.15 32.77
CA PRO A 148 -29.62 -43.01 32.04
C PRO A 148 -28.09 -42.95 32.20
N PRO A 149 -27.32 -42.71 31.12
CA PRO A 149 -25.88 -42.59 31.21
C PRO A 149 -25.56 -41.38 32.08
N THR A 150 -25.10 -41.64 33.30
CA THR A 150 -24.55 -40.61 34.18
C THR A 150 -23.14 -40.34 33.66
N ASP A 151 -23.03 -39.44 32.69
CA ASP A 151 -21.73 -39.00 32.17
C ASP A 151 -20.89 -38.49 33.38
N SER A 152 -19.72 -39.09 33.59
CA SER A 152 -18.79 -38.65 34.63
C SER A 152 -18.46 -37.17 34.45
N PRO A 153 -18.31 -36.37 35.52
CA PRO A 153 -17.99 -34.93 35.41
C PRO A 153 -16.74 -34.64 34.57
N GLN A 154 -15.80 -35.59 34.52
CA GLN A 154 -14.60 -35.51 33.67
C GLN A 154 -14.95 -35.54 32.17
N VAL A 155 -15.94 -36.34 31.77
CA VAL A 155 -16.40 -36.44 30.38
C VAL A 155 -17.09 -35.15 29.96
N LEU A 156 -17.90 -34.54 30.84
CA LEU A 156 -18.54 -33.26 30.58
C LEU A 156 -17.51 -32.13 30.41
N ALA A 157 -16.53 -32.03 31.31
CA ALA A 157 -15.46 -31.04 31.21
C ALA A 157 -14.62 -31.22 29.93
N LEU A 158 -14.34 -32.47 29.52
CA LEU A 158 -13.66 -32.74 28.26
C LEU A 158 -14.49 -32.31 27.06
N ARG A 159 -15.80 -32.59 27.06
CA ARG A 159 -16.70 -32.15 25.98
C ARG A 159 -16.73 -30.63 25.87
N GLU A 160 -16.80 -29.91 26.99
CA GLU A 160 -16.74 -28.46 27.02
C GLU A 160 -15.39 -27.91 26.52
N ALA A 161 -14.28 -28.54 26.90
CA ALA A 161 -12.97 -28.17 26.38
C ALA A 161 -12.87 -28.38 24.85
N VAL A 162 -13.43 -29.48 24.34
CA VAL A 162 -13.46 -29.78 22.90
C VAL A 162 -14.34 -28.80 22.14
N THR A 163 -15.52 -28.44 22.67
CA THR A 163 -16.39 -27.43 22.02
C THR A 163 -15.72 -26.06 22.02
N ASN A 164 -15.06 -25.67 23.12
CA ASN A 164 -14.29 -24.43 23.19
C ASN A 164 -13.13 -24.42 22.17
N LEU A 165 -12.35 -25.50 22.11
CA LEU A 165 -11.25 -25.62 21.15
C LEU A 165 -11.77 -25.56 19.71
N THR A 166 -12.88 -26.23 19.43
CA THR A 166 -13.52 -26.21 18.11
C THR A 166 -13.93 -24.78 17.74
N ALA A 167 -14.58 -24.06 18.65
CA ALA A 167 -14.96 -22.66 18.43
C ALA A 167 -13.74 -21.76 18.15
N ARG A 168 -12.64 -21.96 18.88
CA ARG A 168 -11.38 -21.23 18.66
C ARG A 168 -10.75 -21.55 17.30
N CYS A 169 -10.76 -22.81 16.89
CA CYS A 169 -10.27 -23.21 15.56
C CYS A 169 -11.11 -22.56 14.46
N THR A 170 -12.44 -22.61 14.56
CA THR A 170 -13.35 -21.95 13.60
C THR A 170 -13.08 -20.45 13.52
N ALA A 171 -12.89 -19.77 14.66
CA ALA A 171 -12.57 -18.35 14.69
C ALA A 171 -11.20 -18.05 14.04
N ILE A 172 -10.21 -18.92 14.21
CA ILE A 172 -8.90 -18.78 13.55
C ILE A 172 -9.02 -18.98 12.04
N THR A 173 -9.77 -19.99 11.58
CA THR A 173 -10.04 -20.19 10.15
C THR A 173 -10.68 -18.96 9.53
N ALA A 174 -11.74 -18.41 10.14
CA ALA A 174 -12.40 -17.20 9.65
C ALA A 174 -11.44 -15.99 9.59
N ARG A 175 -10.47 -15.90 10.52
CA ARG A 175 -9.44 -14.86 10.47
C ARG A 175 -8.46 -15.05 9.31
N PHE A 176 -8.10 -16.28 8.98
CA PHE A 176 -7.26 -16.56 7.81
C PHE A 176 -8.01 -16.22 6.52
N ASP A 177 -9.27 -16.61 6.39
CA ASP A 177 -10.11 -16.27 5.22
C ASP A 177 -10.20 -14.74 5.01
N ALA A 178 -10.38 -14.00 6.12
CA ALA A 178 -10.39 -12.53 6.09
C ALA A 178 -9.03 -11.92 5.69
N ILE A 179 -7.92 -12.51 6.15
CA ILE A 179 -6.57 -12.09 5.77
C ILE A 179 -6.32 -12.37 4.28
N GLU A 180 -6.70 -13.53 3.77
CA GLU A 180 -6.59 -13.90 2.36
C GLU A 180 -7.38 -12.91 1.49
N THR A 181 -8.64 -12.64 1.83
CA THR A 181 -9.47 -11.64 1.13
C THR A 181 -8.80 -10.25 1.11
N ARG A 182 -8.20 -9.84 2.23
CA ARG A 182 -7.48 -8.56 2.31
C ARG A 182 -6.22 -8.54 1.44
N ILE A 183 -5.48 -9.65 1.37
CA ILE A 183 -4.31 -9.77 0.50
C ILE A 183 -4.72 -9.67 -0.97
N ASP A 184 -5.79 -10.35 -1.38
CA ASP A 184 -6.30 -10.29 -2.75
C ASP A 184 -6.73 -8.87 -3.15
N ASN A 185 -7.37 -8.15 -2.23
CA ASN A 185 -7.73 -6.74 -2.43
C ASN A 185 -6.47 -5.86 -2.60
N LEU A 186 -5.46 -6.04 -1.75
CA LEU A 186 -4.19 -5.29 -1.86
C LEU A 186 -3.46 -5.58 -3.17
N VAL A 187 -3.45 -6.83 -3.63
CA VAL A 187 -2.87 -7.22 -4.94
C VAL A 187 -3.61 -6.53 -6.08
N THR A 188 -4.94 -6.47 -6.01
CA THR A 188 -5.77 -5.81 -7.03
C THR A 188 -5.56 -4.30 -7.05
N GLN A 189 -5.44 -3.67 -5.88
CA GLN A 189 -5.10 -2.25 -5.74
C GLN A 189 -3.70 -1.98 -6.32
N HIS A 190 -2.70 -2.78 -5.96
CA HIS A 190 -1.35 -2.65 -6.48
C HIS A 190 -1.30 -2.74 -8.01
N ALA A 191 -1.95 -3.74 -8.59
CA ALA A 191 -2.04 -3.89 -10.05
C ALA A 191 -2.72 -2.69 -10.73
N THR A 192 -3.61 -2.00 -10.01
CA THR A 192 -4.28 -0.79 -10.50
C THR A 192 -3.35 0.41 -10.44
N THR A 193 -2.64 0.61 -9.33
CA THR A 193 -1.62 1.66 -9.20
C THR A 193 -0.48 1.49 -10.21
N GLU A 194 -0.08 0.25 -10.52
CA GLU A 194 0.94 -0.02 -11.53
C GLU A 194 0.47 0.40 -12.93
N ARG A 195 -0.80 0.11 -13.27
CA ARG A 195 -1.41 0.54 -14.54
C ARG A 195 -1.52 2.06 -14.65
N THR A 196 -1.90 2.76 -13.58
CA THR A 196 -2.00 4.23 -13.59
C THR A 196 -0.63 4.88 -13.74
N LEU A 197 0.39 4.36 -13.04
CA LEU A 197 1.77 4.84 -13.18
C LEU A 197 2.31 4.60 -14.60
N ALA A 198 2.06 3.43 -15.19
CA ALA A 198 2.46 3.16 -16.57
C ALA A 198 1.83 4.15 -17.56
N SER A 199 0.53 4.43 -17.41
CA SER A 199 -0.19 5.42 -18.22
C SER A 199 0.39 6.84 -18.04
N LEU A 200 0.70 7.22 -16.81
CA LEU A 200 1.27 8.53 -16.49
C LEU A 200 2.66 8.70 -17.12
N VAL A 201 3.51 7.67 -17.06
CA VAL A 201 4.84 7.68 -17.67
C VAL A 201 4.74 7.84 -19.19
N GLU A 202 3.82 7.12 -19.84
CA GLU A 202 3.59 7.24 -21.28
C GLU A 202 3.09 8.65 -21.66
N SER A 203 2.15 9.19 -20.89
CA SER A 203 1.66 10.57 -21.07
C SER A 203 2.79 11.59 -20.93
N HIS A 204 3.63 11.46 -19.91
CA HIS A 204 4.78 12.33 -19.69
C HIS A 204 5.79 12.25 -20.86
N HIS A 205 6.05 11.04 -21.38
CA HIS A 205 6.90 10.86 -22.54
C HIS A 205 6.33 11.58 -23.79
N ALA A 206 5.02 11.49 -24.02
CA ALA A 206 4.36 12.19 -25.11
C ALA A 206 4.44 13.73 -24.95
N VAL A 207 4.31 14.26 -23.73
CA VAL A 207 4.50 15.69 -23.46
C VAL A 207 5.93 16.11 -23.76
N ILE A 208 6.94 15.35 -23.31
CA ILE A 208 8.35 15.64 -23.61
C ILE A 208 8.59 15.70 -25.12
N ALA A 209 8.08 14.73 -25.88
CA ALA A 209 8.22 14.71 -27.34
C ALA A 209 7.56 15.94 -28.01
N THR A 210 6.40 16.37 -27.50
CA THR A 210 5.69 17.56 -27.99
C THR A 210 6.47 18.84 -27.69
N VAL A 211 7.04 18.95 -26.48
CA VAL A 211 7.88 20.10 -26.10
C VAL A 211 9.15 20.15 -26.94
N ALA A 212 9.80 19.02 -27.18
CA ALA A 212 11.00 18.94 -28.02
C ALA A 212 10.72 19.43 -29.45
N THR A 213 9.67 18.91 -30.09
CA THR A 213 9.26 19.36 -31.44
C THR A 213 8.82 20.82 -31.49
N PHE A 214 8.23 21.34 -30.41
CA PHE A 214 7.93 22.77 -30.30
C PHE A 214 9.22 23.62 -30.21
N SER A 215 10.19 23.20 -29.39
CA SER A 215 11.50 23.85 -29.26
C SER A 215 12.22 23.95 -30.60
N GLU A 216 12.28 22.85 -31.37
CA GLU A 216 12.88 22.82 -32.70
C GLU A 216 12.21 23.81 -33.67
N LYS A 217 10.87 23.92 -33.62
CA LYS A 217 10.13 24.89 -34.44
C LYS A 217 10.45 26.33 -34.05
N MET A 218 10.59 26.61 -32.77
CA MET A 218 10.97 27.94 -32.27
C MET A 218 12.38 28.31 -32.71
N GLU A 219 13.35 27.40 -32.61
CA GLU A 219 14.72 27.61 -33.12
C GLU A 219 14.73 27.89 -34.62
N ALA A 220 13.93 27.15 -35.39
CA ALA A 220 13.79 27.39 -36.84
C ALA A 220 13.16 28.76 -37.15
N ILE A 221 12.24 29.26 -36.32
CA ILE A 221 11.67 30.60 -36.46
C ILE A 221 12.72 31.66 -36.14
N VAL A 222 13.48 31.50 -35.05
CA VAL A 222 14.58 32.41 -34.67
C VAL A 222 15.61 32.52 -35.79
N ALA A 223 16.05 31.39 -36.34
CA ALA A 223 17.01 31.38 -37.46
C ALA A 223 16.48 32.09 -38.72
N LYS A 224 15.18 31.97 -39.02
CA LYS A 224 14.56 32.72 -40.14
C LYS A 224 14.53 34.21 -39.87
N PHE A 225 14.25 34.62 -38.64
CA PHE A 225 14.23 36.03 -38.25
C PHE A 225 15.63 36.64 -38.34
N GLU A 226 16.66 35.95 -37.83
CA GLU A 226 18.06 36.37 -37.95
C GLU A 226 18.44 36.57 -39.42
N LYS A 227 18.11 35.61 -40.30
CA LYS A 227 18.35 35.73 -41.73
C LYS A 227 17.66 36.94 -42.37
N ILE A 228 16.42 37.24 -41.99
CA ILE A 228 15.70 38.44 -42.47
C ILE A 228 16.41 39.71 -41.97
N SER A 229 16.82 39.73 -40.71
CA SER A 229 17.53 40.87 -40.12
C SER A 229 18.87 41.16 -40.83
N GLU A 230 19.62 40.11 -41.20
CA GLU A 230 20.85 40.23 -41.97
C GLU A 230 20.60 40.74 -43.39
N GLN A 231 19.53 40.26 -44.05
CA GLN A 231 19.15 40.74 -45.39
C GLN A 231 18.80 42.23 -45.38
N LEU A 232 18.05 42.67 -44.37
CA LEU A 232 17.68 44.08 -44.20
C LEU A 232 18.89 44.97 -43.90
N LEU A 233 19.89 44.45 -43.19
CA LEU A 233 21.13 45.19 -42.91
C LEU A 233 22.05 45.29 -44.15
N LYS A 234 21.99 44.30 -45.04
CA LYS A 234 22.90 44.18 -46.19
C LYS A 234 22.39 44.86 -47.47
N GLU A 235 21.09 45.15 -47.62
CA GLU A 235 20.59 45.87 -48.79
C GLU A 235 20.99 47.37 -48.70
N PRO A 236 21.91 47.88 -49.55
CA PRO A 236 22.14 49.31 -49.61
C PRO A 236 20.85 50.00 -50.05
N PRO A 237 20.56 51.22 -49.57
CA PRO A 237 19.39 51.96 -50.01
C PRO A 237 19.45 52.08 -51.54
N LYS A 238 18.56 51.36 -52.24
CA LYS A 238 18.35 51.53 -53.67
C LYS A 238 18.01 53.00 -53.86
N ARG A 239 19.00 53.80 -54.26
CA ARG A 239 18.82 55.19 -54.64
C ARG A 239 17.72 55.18 -55.69
N THR A 240 16.54 55.67 -55.33
CA THR A 240 15.49 55.94 -56.29
C THR A 240 16.10 56.83 -57.37
N PRO A 241 15.84 56.56 -58.67
CA PRO A 241 16.28 57.44 -59.74
C PRO A 241 15.77 58.84 -59.42
N GLN A 242 16.70 59.74 -59.11
CA GLN A 242 16.42 61.14 -58.88
C GLN A 242 15.83 61.68 -60.18
N ASP A 243 14.51 61.79 -60.22
CA ASP A 243 13.76 62.36 -61.34
C ASP A 243 14.34 63.76 -61.58
N ASN A 244 15.02 63.89 -62.71
CA ASN A 244 15.74 65.09 -63.09
C ASN A 244 14.72 65.99 -63.81
N PRO A 245 14.23 67.10 -63.22
CA PRO A 245 13.28 67.97 -63.90
C PRO A 245 14.01 68.69 -65.02
N LYS A 246 13.98 68.11 -66.23
CA LYS A 246 14.51 68.74 -67.44
C LYS A 246 13.56 69.87 -67.84
N THR A 247 13.78 71.01 -67.21
CA THR A 247 13.29 72.33 -67.63
C THR A 247 13.77 72.58 -69.05
N LYS A 248 12.89 72.40 -70.04
CA LYS A 248 13.03 73.02 -71.35
C LYS A 248 12.03 74.16 -71.44
N GLY A 249 12.46 75.32 -70.95
CA GLY A 249 11.97 76.58 -71.50
C GLY A 249 12.51 76.73 -72.92
N ARG A 250 11.62 76.89 -73.90
CA ARG A 250 11.97 77.42 -75.21
C ARG A 250 11.00 78.54 -75.53
N LEU A 251 11.41 79.76 -75.19
CA LEU A 251 10.97 80.94 -75.91
C LEU A 251 11.51 80.82 -77.35
N HIS A 252 10.62 80.92 -78.34
CA HIS A 252 10.69 81.83 -79.48
C HIS A 252 9.56 81.51 -80.45
#